data_AF-A0A533ULU4-F1
#
_entry.id   AF-A0A533ULU4-F1
#
_cell.length_a   1.000
_cell.length_b   1.000
_cell.length_c   1.000
_cell.angle_alpha   90.00
_cell.angle_beta   90.00
_cell.angle_gamma   90.00
#
_symmetry.space_group_name_H-M   'P 1'
#
loop_
_entity.id
_entity.type
_entity.pdbx_description
1 polymer ?
#
loop_
_entity_poly.entity_id
_entity_poly.type
_entity_poly.pdbx_seq_one_letter_code
_entity_poly.pdbx_strand_id
1 'polypeptide(L)'
;MVVDEKIEEARYLDKIKKVTGSKDFIPNLSAYMCATTSIPDNLLEDYNVKYGLKVSLDRPLNKDIFEEVARKRNNPNAIAFIKGYNNNFKKLKRDKTAKLLLTKRNIRVHRIDLPLQKNISASIIENVDKDSTISNCIVKWLFDDYEEADVIEVCKEFLRLMNDFVKNVTTKFP
;
A
#
# COMPACT_ATOMS: atom_id res chain seq x y z
N MET A 1 -3.01 10.21 12.48
CA MET A 1 -3.75 9.86 11.26
C MET A 1 -4.23 8.44 11.44
N VAL A 2 -5.51 8.18 11.29
CA VAL A 2 -6.11 6.84 11.46
C VAL A 2 -6.02 6.04 10.16
N VAL A 3 -6.19 4.71 10.23
CA VAL A 3 -6.10 3.84 9.04
C VAL A 3 -7.07 4.27 7.93
N ASP A 4 -8.27 4.73 8.28
CA ASP A 4 -9.29 5.15 7.33
C ASP A 4 -8.90 6.41 6.54
N GLU A 5 -8.31 7.41 7.22
CA GLU A 5 -7.77 8.61 6.56
C GLU A 5 -6.68 8.24 5.54
N LYS A 6 -5.87 7.23 5.86
CA LYS A 6 -4.80 6.78 4.96
C LYS A 6 -5.29 5.95 3.78
N ILE A 7 -6.39 5.22 3.96
CA ILE A 7 -7.10 4.58 2.85
C ILE A 7 -7.65 5.64 1.90
N GLU A 8 -8.26 6.71 2.40
CA GLU A 8 -8.77 7.81 1.58
C GLU A 8 -7.66 8.55 0.83
N GLU A 9 -6.51 8.80 1.47
CA GLU A 9 -5.33 9.35 0.79
C GLU A 9 -4.83 8.42 -0.33
N ALA A 10 -4.92 7.11 -0.13
CA ALA A 10 -4.57 6.12 -1.16
C ALA A 10 -5.61 6.03 -2.30
N ARG A 11 -6.88 6.41 -2.07
CA ARG A 11 -7.91 6.49 -3.11
C ARG A 11 -7.65 7.61 -4.12
N TYR A 12 -6.75 8.54 -3.82
CA TYR A 12 -6.34 9.62 -4.72
C TYR A 12 -5.56 9.16 -5.99
N LEU A 13 -5.66 7.88 -6.35
CA LEU A 13 -5.27 7.26 -7.63
C LEU A 13 -5.85 7.96 -8.86
N ASP A 14 -6.98 8.66 -8.73
CA ASP A 14 -7.63 9.37 -9.83
C ASP A 14 -6.82 10.55 -10.37
N LYS A 15 -5.88 11.10 -9.59
CA LYS A 15 -4.89 12.06 -10.11
C LYS A 15 -3.86 11.38 -11.02
N ILE A 16 -3.50 10.12 -10.76
CA ILE A 16 -2.53 9.37 -11.58
C ILE A 16 -3.14 9.00 -12.95
N LYS A 17 -4.43 8.65 -12.99
CA LYS A 17 -5.15 8.29 -14.23
C LYS A 17 -5.19 9.39 -15.30
N LYS A 18 -5.12 10.66 -14.89
CA LYS A 18 -5.29 11.81 -15.80
C LYS A 18 -3.96 12.33 -16.35
N VAL A 19 -2.84 11.77 -15.90
CA VAL A 19 -1.52 12.28 -16.20
C VAL A 19 -0.87 11.44 -17.29
N THR A 20 -0.60 12.06 -18.43
CA THR A 20 0.08 11.44 -19.58
C THR A 20 1.60 11.67 -19.56
N GLY A 21 2.09 12.64 -18.78
CA GLY A 21 3.51 13.02 -18.71
C GLY A 21 4.28 12.39 -17.54
N SER A 22 5.52 11.96 -17.79
CA SER A 22 6.41 11.33 -16.78
C SER A 22 6.66 12.21 -15.55
N LYS A 23 6.78 13.54 -15.74
CA LYS A 23 7.09 14.52 -14.69
C LYS A 23 6.04 14.56 -13.59
N ASP A 24 4.78 14.35 -13.94
CA ASP A 24 3.67 14.36 -12.99
C ASP A 24 3.29 12.94 -12.56
N PHE A 25 3.51 11.92 -13.42
CA PHE A 25 3.15 10.54 -13.11
C PHE A 25 4.00 9.97 -11.96
N ILE A 26 5.32 10.18 -12.04
CA ILE A 26 6.28 9.59 -11.10
C ILE A 26 6.14 10.11 -9.65
N PRO A 27 5.95 11.43 -9.40
CA PRO A 27 5.66 11.93 -8.06
C PRO A 27 4.33 11.43 -7.51
N ASN A 28 3.27 11.43 -8.32
CA ASN A 28 1.94 10.97 -7.87
C ASN A 28 1.93 9.47 -7.54
N LEU A 29 2.60 8.63 -8.35
CA LEU A 29 2.79 7.23 -8.04
C LEU A 29 3.59 7.03 -6.74
N SER A 30 4.62 7.85 -6.51
CA SER A 30 5.38 7.85 -5.25
C SER A 30 4.49 8.08 -4.05
N ALA A 31 3.65 9.11 -4.11
CA ALA A 31 2.75 9.48 -3.04
C ALA A 31 1.74 8.35 -2.77
N TYR A 32 1.16 7.79 -3.83
CA TYR A 32 0.27 6.64 -3.72
C TYR A 32 0.95 5.41 -3.07
N MET A 33 2.16 5.05 -3.50
CA MET A 33 2.86 3.90 -2.92
C MET A 33 3.22 4.15 -1.45
N CYS A 34 3.64 5.38 -1.11
CA CYS A 34 3.87 5.77 0.28
C CYS A 34 2.59 5.64 1.11
N ALA A 35 1.46 6.14 0.60
CA ALA A 35 0.17 6.08 1.27
C ALA A 35 -0.27 4.63 1.51
N THR A 36 -0.36 3.82 0.45
CA THR A 36 -0.84 2.45 0.53
C THR A 36 0.05 1.52 1.35
N THR A 37 1.36 1.62 1.20
CA THR A 37 2.27 0.75 1.94
C THR A 37 2.32 1.06 3.44
N SER A 38 1.83 2.23 3.85
CA SER A 38 1.73 2.64 5.26
C SER A 38 0.45 2.19 5.97
N ILE A 39 -0.57 1.73 5.23
CA ILE A 39 -1.85 1.27 5.79
C ILE A 39 -1.65 0.22 6.91
N PRO A 40 -0.80 -0.81 6.75
CA PRO A 40 -0.59 -1.80 7.79
C PRO A 40 0.02 -1.25 9.08
N ASP A 41 0.79 -0.16 8.98
CA ASP A 41 1.46 0.46 10.14
C ASP A 41 0.46 1.35 10.89
N ASN A 42 -0.35 2.14 10.18
CA ASN A 42 -1.44 2.91 10.80
C ASN A 42 -2.46 1.98 11.48
N LEU A 43 -2.75 0.83 10.88
CA LEU A 43 -3.60 -0.18 11.52
C LEU A 43 -2.98 -0.72 12.82
N LEU A 44 -1.65 -0.91 12.89
CA LEU A 44 -1.00 -1.28 14.15
C LEU A 44 -1.09 -0.17 15.19
N GLU A 45 -0.98 1.10 14.77
CA GLU A 45 -1.06 2.26 15.65
C GLU A 45 -2.47 2.41 16.25
N ASP A 46 -3.51 2.30 15.43
CA ASP A 46 -4.90 2.35 15.89
C ASP A 46 -5.15 1.28 16.97
N TYR A 47 -4.60 0.08 16.80
CA TYR A 47 -4.74 -1.00 17.77
C TYR A 47 -3.78 -0.87 18.98
N ASN A 48 -2.65 -0.17 18.85
CA ASN A 48 -1.78 0.20 19.97
C ASN A 48 -2.52 1.13 20.93
N VAL A 49 -3.25 2.11 20.38
CA VAL A 49 -4.13 3.00 21.15
C VAL A 49 -5.31 2.22 21.73
N LYS A 50 -6.02 1.45 20.90
CA LYS A 50 -7.22 0.70 21.29
C LYS A 50 -6.99 -0.26 22.46
N TYR A 51 -5.89 -0.99 22.46
CA TYR A 51 -5.55 -1.91 23.54
C TYR A 51 -4.75 -1.28 24.66
N GLY A 52 -4.53 0.04 24.61
CA GLY A 52 -3.81 0.78 25.63
C GLY A 52 -2.39 0.27 25.86
N LEU A 53 -1.70 -0.19 24.80
CA LEU A 53 -0.34 -0.73 24.89
C LEU A 53 0.70 0.37 25.17
N LYS A 54 0.37 1.63 24.88
CA LYS A 54 1.19 2.82 25.14
C LYS A 54 2.62 2.66 24.60
N VAL A 55 2.78 2.04 23.44
CA VAL A 55 4.07 2.11 22.73
C VAL A 55 4.25 3.56 22.31
N SER A 56 5.35 4.16 22.76
CA SER A 56 5.65 5.57 22.49
C SER A 56 6.04 5.76 21.03
N LEU A 57 5.76 6.97 20.50
CA LEU A 57 6.10 7.37 19.13
C LEU A 57 7.61 7.43 18.89
N ASP A 58 8.41 7.54 19.96
CA ASP A 58 9.89 7.50 19.90
C ASP A 58 10.42 6.15 19.39
N ARG A 59 9.72 5.05 19.68
CA ARG A 59 10.08 3.70 19.27
C ARG A 59 9.35 3.32 17.97
N PRO A 60 10.00 2.64 17.03
CA PRO A 60 9.30 2.10 15.87
C PRO A 60 8.23 1.10 16.32
N LEU A 61 6.96 1.34 16.00
CA LEU A 61 5.91 0.36 16.22
C LEU A 61 5.93 -0.64 15.06
N ASN A 62 6.53 -1.81 15.29
CA ASN A 62 6.47 -2.94 14.39
C ASN A 62 5.74 -4.13 15.05
N LYS A 63 5.52 -5.18 14.28
CA LYS A 63 4.75 -6.37 14.69
C LYS A 63 5.35 -7.06 15.91
N ASP A 64 6.67 -7.12 15.96
CA ASP A 64 7.42 -7.79 17.01
C ASP A 64 7.33 -6.99 18.32
N ILE A 65 7.47 -5.67 18.24
CA ILE A 65 7.34 -4.76 19.39
C ILE A 65 5.90 -4.76 19.91
N PHE A 66 4.91 -4.75 19.02
CA PHE A 66 3.51 -4.88 19.41
C PHE A 66 3.27 -6.18 20.17
N GLU A 67 3.75 -7.30 19.64
CA GLU A 67 3.59 -8.61 20.28
C GLU A 67 4.33 -8.68 21.62
N GLU A 68 5.55 -8.16 21.71
CA GLU A 68 6.34 -8.07 22.93
C GLU A 68 5.57 -7.32 24.02
N VAL A 69 5.04 -6.14 23.72
CA VAL A 69 4.33 -5.29 24.68
C VAL A 69 2.97 -5.90 25.06
N ALA A 70 2.25 -6.48 24.10
CA ALA A 70 0.98 -7.18 24.35
C ALA A 70 1.16 -8.34 25.35
N ARG A 71 2.25 -9.11 25.21
CA ARG A 71 2.62 -10.19 26.13
C ARG A 71 3.04 -9.66 27.50
N LYS A 72 3.90 -8.64 27.56
CA LYS A 72 4.34 -8.03 28.84
C LYS A 72 3.16 -7.48 29.66
N ARG A 73 2.15 -6.93 28.99
CA ARG A 73 0.94 -6.41 29.63
C ARG A 73 -0.13 -7.48 29.88
N ASN A 74 0.14 -8.72 29.51
CA ASN A 74 -0.79 -9.85 29.60
C ASN A 74 -2.17 -9.51 29.01
N ASN A 75 -2.21 -8.83 27.85
CA ASN A 75 -3.45 -8.44 27.20
C ASN A 75 -3.85 -9.50 26.15
N PRO A 76 -4.79 -10.42 26.48
CA PRO A 76 -5.13 -11.52 25.58
C PRO A 76 -5.75 -11.05 24.27
N ASN A 77 -6.49 -9.93 24.28
CA ASN A 77 -7.10 -9.35 23.09
C ASN A 77 -6.02 -8.82 22.12
N ALA A 78 -5.02 -8.12 22.64
CA ALA A 78 -3.89 -7.63 21.85
C ALA A 78 -3.03 -8.78 21.27
N ILE A 79 -2.84 -9.85 22.05
CA ILE A 79 -2.13 -11.06 21.60
C ILE A 79 -2.92 -11.78 20.50
N ALA A 80 -4.24 -11.90 20.64
CA ALA A 80 -5.09 -12.51 19.63
C ALA A 80 -5.09 -11.69 18.33
N PHE A 81 -5.20 -10.36 18.46
CA PHE A 81 -5.12 -9.43 17.34
C PHE A 81 -3.81 -9.56 16.58
N ILE A 82 -2.65 -9.48 17.24
CA ILE A 82 -1.37 -9.45 16.53
C ILE A 82 -1.10 -10.77 15.79
N LYS A 83 -1.56 -11.90 16.35
CA LYS A 83 -1.55 -13.20 15.65
C LYS A 83 -2.45 -13.18 14.41
N GLY A 84 -3.66 -12.65 14.52
CA GLY A 84 -4.58 -12.53 13.40
C GLY A 84 -4.08 -11.59 12.31
N TYR A 85 -3.56 -10.43 12.70
CA TYR A 85 -2.89 -9.45 11.84
C TYR A 85 -1.72 -10.10 11.09
N ASN A 86 -0.84 -10.83 11.80
CA ASN A 86 0.30 -11.53 11.19
C ASN A 86 -0.13 -12.59 10.17
N ASN A 87 -1.18 -13.35 10.48
CA ASN A 87 -1.72 -14.34 9.56
C ASN A 87 -2.35 -13.72 8.31
N ASN A 88 -3.14 -12.66 8.46
CA ASN A 88 -3.73 -11.94 7.33
C ASN A 88 -2.66 -11.25 6.48
N PHE A 89 -1.63 -10.68 7.10
CA PHE A 89 -0.54 -10.05 6.37
C PHE A 89 0.34 -11.06 5.61
N LYS A 90 0.55 -12.27 6.18
CA LYS A 90 1.19 -13.38 5.46
C LYS A 90 0.36 -13.81 4.25
N LYS A 91 -0.97 -13.85 4.35
CA LYS A 91 -1.86 -14.13 3.21
C LYS A 91 -1.75 -13.05 2.14
N LEU A 92 -1.78 -11.78 2.53
CA LEU A 92 -1.58 -10.64 1.63
C LEU A 92 -0.28 -10.78 0.83
N LYS A 93 0.84 -11.12 1.49
CA LYS A 93 2.15 -11.31 0.84
C LYS A 93 2.25 -12.50 -0.12
N ARG A 94 1.26 -13.40 -0.16
CA ARG A 94 1.22 -14.50 -1.14
C ARG A 94 0.70 -14.03 -2.50
N ASP A 95 -0.07 -12.94 -2.51
CA ASP A 95 -0.52 -12.32 -3.75
C ASP A 95 0.67 -11.68 -4.49
N LYS A 96 0.74 -11.88 -5.81
CA LYS A 96 1.86 -11.40 -6.63
C LYS A 96 1.96 -9.87 -6.64
N THR A 97 0.84 -9.18 -6.83
CA THR A 97 0.73 -7.72 -6.86
C THR A 97 1.13 -7.13 -5.51
N ALA A 98 0.59 -7.69 -4.43
CA ALA A 98 0.94 -7.23 -3.08
C ALA A 98 2.40 -7.49 -2.75
N LYS A 99 2.94 -8.65 -3.12
CA LYS A 99 4.37 -8.96 -2.92
C LYS A 99 5.25 -7.98 -3.68
N LEU A 100 4.94 -7.67 -4.94
CA LEU A 100 5.68 -6.72 -5.77
C LEU A 100 5.75 -5.35 -5.09
N LEU A 101 4.60 -4.74 -4.82
CA LEU A 101 4.55 -3.37 -4.30
C LEU A 101 5.04 -3.26 -2.85
N LEU A 102 4.82 -4.28 -2.02
CA LEU A 102 5.39 -4.33 -0.66
C LEU A 102 6.91 -4.52 -0.65
N THR A 103 7.52 -5.09 -1.70
CA THR A 103 8.98 -5.23 -1.80
C THR A 103 9.63 -3.95 -2.33
N LYS A 104 8.92 -3.21 -3.19
CA LYS A 104 9.32 -1.86 -3.61
C LYS A 104 9.17 -0.81 -2.50
N ARG A 105 8.50 -1.16 -1.38
CA ARG A 105 8.42 -0.35 -0.17
C ARG A 105 9.82 -0.18 0.42
N ASN A 106 10.34 1.04 0.37
CA ASN A 106 11.50 1.40 1.18
C ASN A 106 11.01 1.70 2.62
N ILE A 107 11.27 0.77 3.54
CA ILE A 107 10.81 0.84 4.94
C ILE A 107 11.39 2.08 5.67
N ARG A 108 12.51 2.64 5.17
CA ARG A 108 13.13 3.86 5.72
C ARG A 108 12.36 5.14 5.39
N VAL A 109 11.48 5.13 4.38
CA VAL A 109 10.68 6.29 3.93
C VAL A 109 9.67 6.74 4.98
N HIS A 110 9.33 5.87 5.94
CA HIS A 110 8.46 6.26 7.05
C HIS A 110 9.07 7.21 8.07
N ARG A 111 10.39 7.42 8.07
CA ARG A 111 11.06 8.37 9.00
C ARG A 111 12.23 9.15 8.40
N ILE A 112 12.69 8.82 7.19
CA ILE A 112 13.77 9.51 6.48
C ILE A 112 13.30 9.63 5.03
N ASP A 113 13.10 10.85 4.51
CA ASP A 113 12.64 11.18 3.16
C ASP A 113 13.57 10.63 2.04
N LEU A 114 13.65 9.31 1.93
CA LEU A 114 14.42 8.64 0.89
C LEU A 114 13.51 8.36 -0.31
N PRO A 115 13.92 8.69 -1.54
CA PRO A 115 13.13 8.38 -2.71
C PRO A 115 13.02 6.87 -2.90
N LEU A 116 11.85 6.40 -3.34
CA LEU A 116 11.63 5.03 -3.79
C LEU A 116 12.52 4.74 -5.00
N GLN A 117 13.15 3.55 -5.08
CA GLN A 117 13.80 3.09 -6.31
C GLN A 117 12.70 2.80 -7.33
N LYS A 118 12.67 3.58 -8.42
CA LYS A 118 11.61 3.53 -9.44
C LYS A 118 12.22 3.12 -10.78
N ASN A 119 12.12 1.84 -11.05
CA ASN A 119 12.38 1.26 -12.36
C ASN A 119 11.01 1.09 -13.04
N ILE A 120 10.65 2.05 -13.90
CA ILE A 120 9.37 2.15 -14.58
C ILE A 120 9.63 2.57 -16.03
N SER A 121 8.99 1.89 -16.96
CA SER A 121 9.03 2.17 -18.39
C SER A 121 7.66 2.64 -18.89
N ALA A 122 7.67 3.48 -19.92
CA ALA A 122 6.46 3.95 -20.60
C ALA A 122 6.40 3.33 -22.00
N SER A 123 5.23 2.80 -22.36
CA SER A 123 4.94 2.26 -23.69
C SER A 123 3.78 3.04 -24.30
N ILE A 124 3.93 3.45 -25.57
CA ILE A 124 2.86 4.09 -26.33
C ILE A 124 2.13 3.02 -27.12
N ILE A 125 0.82 2.92 -26.92
CA ILE A 125 -0.05 2.05 -27.71
C ILE A 125 -0.90 2.93 -28.60
N GLU A 126 -0.78 2.72 -29.90
CA GLU A 126 -1.60 3.36 -30.91
C GLU A 126 -2.76 2.43 -31.29
N ASN A 127 -3.99 2.84 -30.97
CA ASN A 127 -5.17 2.14 -31.46
C ASN A 127 -5.64 2.82 -32.75
N VAL A 128 -5.40 2.14 -33.87
CA VAL A 128 -5.89 2.59 -35.19
C VAL A 128 -7.25 1.96 -35.43
N ASP A 129 -8.31 2.77 -35.30
CA ASP A 129 -9.65 2.35 -35.70
C ASP A 129 -9.73 2.40 -37.24
N LYS A 130 -10.04 1.28 -37.90
CA LYS A 130 -9.96 1.18 -39.38
C LYS A 130 -10.88 2.17 -40.11
N ASP A 131 -11.90 2.70 -39.42
CA ASP A 131 -12.92 3.59 -39.97
C ASP A 131 -12.86 5.04 -39.43
N SER A 132 -11.87 5.42 -38.63
CA SER A 132 -11.75 6.81 -38.14
C SER A 132 -10.34 7.38 -38.28
N THR A 133 -10.23 8.63 -38.75
CA THR A 133 -8.98 9.40 -38.88
C THR A 133 -8.37 9.81 -37.54
N ILE A 134 -8.92 9.33 -36.42
CA ILE A 134 -8.50 9.69 -35.06
C ILE A 134 -7.64 8.54 -34.51
N SER A 135 -6.33 8.74 -34.53
CA SER A 135 -5.41 7.88 -33.78
C SER A 135 -5.53 8.22 -32.29
N ASN A 136 -6.04 7.27 -31.50
CA ASN A 136 -6.04 7.37 -30.04
C ASN A 136 -4.77 6.73 -29.49
N CYS A 137 -3.77 7.55 -29.19
CA CYS A 137 -2.56 7.13 -28.49
C CYS A 137 -2.83 7.04 -26.99
N ILE A 138 -2.69 5.85 -26.41
CA ILE A 138 -2.76 5.61 -24.97
C ILE A 138 -1.35 5.29 -24.47
N VAL A 139 -0.88 6.04 -23.48
CA VAL A 139 0.36 5.72 -22.77
C VAL A 139 0.04 4.70 -21.68
N LYS A 140 0.70 3.54 -21.74
CA LYS A 140 0.74 2.57 -20.64
C LYS A 140 2.06 2.69 -19.88
N TRP A 141 1.98 2.59 -18.57
CA TRP A 141 3.13 2.56 -17.68
C TRP A 141 3.31 1.14 -17.16
N LEU A 142 4.51 0.60 -17.23
CA LEU A 142 4.83 -0.75 -16.79
C LEU A 142 5.93 -0.72 -15.73
N PHE A 143 5.88 -1.64 -14.78
CA PHE A 143 7.02 -1.88 -13.91
C PHE A 143 8.01 -2.76 -14.67
N ASP A 144 9.30 -2.42 -14.64
CA ASP A 144 10.32 -3.14 -15.44
C ASP A 144 10.47 -4.62 -15.04
N ASP A 145 10.05 -4.98 -13.83
CA ASP A 145 10.04 -6.36 -13.29
C ASP A 145 8.63 -6.98 -13.27
N TYR A 146 7.63 -6.30 -13.86
CA TYR A 146 6.24 -6.75 -13.95
C TYR A 146 5.53 -6.11 -15.15
N GLU A 147 5.70 -6.71 -16.32
CA GLU A 147 5.11 -6.25 -17.59
C GLU A 147 3.70 -6.79 -17.84
N GLU A 148 3.19 -7.69 -16.97
CA GLU A 148 1.90 -8.38 -17.15
C GLU A 148 0.69 -7.43 -17.12
N ALA A 149 0.82 -6.25 -16.49
CA ALA A 149 -0.27 -5.28 -16.38
C ALA A 149 0.24 -3.84 -16.24
N ASP A 150 -0.63 -2.88 -16.60
CA ASP A 150 -0.35 -1.46 -16.42
C ASP A 150 -0.23 -1.08 -14.93
N VAL A 151 0.69 -0.16 -14.61
CA VAL A 151 0.95 0.32 -13.25
C VAL A 151 -0.33 0.77 -12.55
N ILE A 152 -1.28 1.41 -13.25
CA ILE A 152 -2.56 1.82 -12.67
C ILE A 152 -3.40 0.61 -12.27
N GLU A 153 -3.42 -0.45 -13.07
CA GLU A 153 -4.15 -1.68 -12.78
C GLU A 153 -3.53 -2.40 -11.57
N VAL A 154 -2.21 -2.50 -11.55
CA VAL A 154 -1.44 -3.05 -10.42
C VAL A 154 -1.70 -2.27 -9.13
N CYS A 155 -1.73 -0.94 -9.20
CA CYS A 155 -2.07 -0.08 -8.06
C CYS A 155 -3.53 -0.28 -7.62
N LYS A 156 -4.51 -0.31 -8.52
CA LYS A 156 -5.92 -0.55 -8.14
C LYS A 156 -6.08 -1.87 -7.41
N GLU A 157 -5.48 -2.94 -7.93
CA GLU A 157 -5.54 -4.24 -7.30
C GLU A 157 -4.87 -4.25 -5.93
N PHE A 158 -3.72 -3.60 -5.80
CA PHE A 158 -3.05 -3.47 -4.51
C PHE A 158 -3.90 -2.73 -3.46
N LEU A 159 -4.56 -1.65 -3.84
CA LEU A 159 -5.47 -0.93 -2.95
C LEU A 159 -6.66 -1.79 -2.54
N ARG A 160 -7.22 -2.59 -3.47
CA ARG A 160 -8.28 -3.56 -3.16
C ARG A 160 -7.81 -4.58 -2.11
N LEU A 161 -6.62 -5.16 -2.31
CA LEU A 161 -6.02 -6.12 -1.39
C LEU A 161 -5.73 -5.51 0.00
N MET A 162 -5.30 -4.24 0.04
CA MET A 162 -5.11 -3.51 1.31
C MET A 162 -6.43 -3.27 2.04
N ASN A 163 -7.49 -2.89 1.33
CA ASN A 163 -8.83 -2.74 1.91
C ASN A 163 -9.33 -4.08 2.47
N ASP A 164 -9.18 -5.17 1.71
CA ASP A 164 -9.54 -6.51 2.17
C ASP A 164 -8.74 -6.91 3.42
N PHE A 165 -7.44 -6.60 3.45
CA PHE A 165 -6.60 -6.84 4.61
C PHE A 165 -7.12 -6.10 5.85
N VAL A 166 -7.39 -4.79 5.74
CA VAL A 166 -7.92 -3.98 6.84
C VAL A 166 -9.27 -4.54 7.30
N LYS A 167 -10.22 -4.74 6.38
CA LYS A 167 -11.55 -5.26 6.68
C LYS A 167 -11.50 -6.62 7.38
N ASN A 168 -10.65 -7.53 6.91
CA ASN A 168 -10.50 -8.87 7.51
C ASN A 168 -9.94 -8.81 8.93
N VAL A 169 -9.09 -7.83 9.23
CA VAL A 169 -8.55 -7.62 10.58
C VAL A 169 -9.60 -6.93 11.46
N THR A 170 -10.20 -5.84 11.01
CA THR A 170 -11.14 -5.04 11.82
C THR A 170 -12.44 -5.76 12.11
N THR A 171 -12.98 -6.54 11.16
CA THR A 171 -14.19 -7.35 11.37
C THR A 171 -13.96 -8.45 12.41
N LYS A 172 -12.74 -9.03 12.44
CA LYS A 172 -12.41 -10.12 13.37
C LYS A 172 -12.01 -9.63 14.75
N PHE A 173 -11.51 -8.39 14.84
CA PHE A 173 -11.05 -7.77 16.08
C PHE A 173 -11.71 -6.40 16.24
N PRO A 174 -13.05 -6.36 16.40
CA PRO A 174 -13.84 -5.13 16.47
C PRO A 174 -13.48 -4.27 17.67
#